data_AF-A0A8S3JTI1-F1
#
_entry.id   AF-A0A8S3JTI1-F1
#
_cell.length_a   1.000
_cell.length_b   1.000
_cell.length_c   1.000
_cell.angle_alpha   90.00
_cell.angle_beta   90.00
_cell.angle_gamma   90.00
#
_symmetry.space_group_name_H-M   'P 1'
#
loop_
_entity.id
_entity.type
_entity.pdbx_description
1 polymer ?
#
loop_
_entity_poly.entity_id
_entity_poly.type
_entity_poly.pdbx_seq_one_letter_code
_entity_poly.pdbx_strand_id
1 'polypeptide(L)' 'FGRYKEFQTRILVATNLFGLGIDIERANIVLNYDIPEDTDTYLHRVARAGRLGTKGLAITYVANESDAAIL' A
#
# COMPACT_ATOMS: atom_id res chain seq x y z
N PHE A 1 3.21 -11.82 -8.70
CA PHE A 1 2.69 -10.54 -9.21
C PHE A 1 1.74 -10.69 -10.40
N GLY A 2 2.11 -11.41 -11.48
CA GLY A 2 1.23 -11.65 -12.65
C GLY A 2 -0.16 -12.17 -12.29
N ARG A 3 -0.26 -13.19 -11.44
CA ARG A 3 -1.55 -13.71 -10.93
C ARG A 3 -2.46 -12.65 -10.29
N TYR A 4 -1.90 -11.66 -9.61
CA TYR A 4 -2.68 -10.57 -9.00
C TYR A 4 -3.15 -9.57 -10.06
N LYS A 5 -2.28 -9.22 -11.01
CA LYS A 5 -2.65 -8.37 -12.17
C LYS A 5 -3.71 -9.03 -13.07
N GLU A 6 -3.65 -10.34 -13.22
CA GLU A 6 -4.61 -11.17 -13.95
C GLU A 6 -5.87 -11.51 -13.13
N PHE A 7 -6.05 -10.91 -11.95
CA PHE A 7 -7.19 -11.14 -11.04
C PHE A 7 -7.38 -12.60 -10.58
N GLN A 8 -6.37 -13.45 -10.70
CA GLN A 8 -6.38 -14.83 -10.19
C GLN A 8 -6.18 -14.92 -8.67
N THR A 9 -5.72 -13.84 -8.04
CA THR A 9 -5.56 -13.72 -6.59
C THR A 9 -6.07 -12.36 -6.13
N ARG A 10 -6.75 -12.32 -4.99
CA ARG A 10 -7.32 -11.08 -4.43
C ARG A 10 -6.38 -10.33 -3.49
N ILE A 11 -5.38 -11.03 -2.94
CA ILE A 11 -4.45 -10.49 -1.94
C ILE A 11 -3.04 -10.57 -2.50
N LEU A 12 -2.30 -9.48 -2.36
CA LEU A 12 -0.86 -9.40 -2.64
C LEU A 12 -0.16 -8.91 -1.38
N VAL A 13 0.79 -9.70 -0.89
CA VAL A 13 1.70 -9.31 0.20
C VAL A 13 3.03 -8.89 -0.42
N ALA A 14 3.56 -7.74 0.00
CA ALA A 14 4.73 -7.12 -0.60
C ALA A 14 5.53 -6.30 0.43
N THR A 15 6.85 -6.26 0.29
CA THR A 15 7.78 -5.42 1.06
C THR A 15 8.24 -4.20 0.23
N ASN A 16 9.08 -3.33 0.81
CA ASN A 16 9.55 -2.06 0.22
C ASN A 16 10.31 -2.15 -1.12
N LEU A 17 10.57 -3.35 -1.64
CA LEU A 17 11.24 -3.55 -2.93
C LEU A 17 10.45 -3.03 -4.15
N PHE A 18 9.22 -2.54 -3.99
CA PHE A 18 8.29 -2.22 -5.08
C PHE A 18 7.98 -0.73 -5.27
N GLY A 19 8.89 0.16 -4.84
CA GLY A 19 8.79 1.61 -5.05
C GLY A 19 8.85 2.07 -6.52
N LEU A 20 9.37 1.26 -7.45
CA LEU A 20 9.67 1.71 -8.82
C LEU A 20 9.15 0.76 -9.90
N GLY A 21 7.87 0.86 -10.26
CA GLY A 21 7.40 0.36 -11.57
C GLY A 21 6.42 -0.82 -11.55
N ILE A 22 6.04 -1.31 -10.38
CA ILE A 22 4.87 -2.18 -10.30
C ILE A 22 3.61 -1.31 -10.33
N ASP A 23 3.04 -1.21 -11.52
CA ASP A 23 1.78 -0.52 -11.75
C ASP A 23 0.59 -1.39 -11.30
N ILE A 24 0.23 -1.26 -10.01
CA ILE A 24 -1.02 -1.80 -9.44
C ILE A 24 -2.01 -0.64 -9.41
N GLU A 25 -2.66 -0.36 -10.53
CA GLU A 25 -3.53 0.82 -10.64
C GLU A 25 -4.89 0.67 -9.94
N ARG A 26 -5.18 -0.50 -9.32
CA ARG A 26 -6.54 -0.87 -8.93
C ARG A 26 -6.66 -1.56 -7.58
N ALA A 27 -5.76 -1.32 -6.63
CA ALA A 27 -6.01 -1.81 -5.28
C ALA A 27 -7.19 -1.03 -4.67
N ASN A 28 -8.20 -1.73 -4.15
CA ASN A 28 -9.27 -1.07 -3.40
C ASN A 28 -8.82 -0.70 -1.98
N ILE A 29 -7.95 -1.53 -1.40
CA ILE A 29 -7.47 -1.42 -0.04
C ILE A 29 -5.95 -1.60 -0.03
N VAL A 30 -5.25 -0.70 0.68
CA VAL A 30 -3.85 -0.84 1.05
C VAL A 30 -3.79 -1.09 2.56
N LEU A 31 -3.11 -2.16 2.97
CA LEU A 31 -2.86 -2.49 4.36
C LEU A 31 -1.36 -2.36 4.65
N ASN A 32 -0.97 -1.36 5.44
CA ASN A 32 0.37 -1.31 6.01
C ASN A 32 0.37 -2.16 7.28
N TYR A 33 0.84 -3.40 7.13
CA TYR A 33 1.00 -4.31 8.27
C TYR A 33 2.07 -3.81 9.23
N ASP A 34 3.22 -3.41 8.67
CA ASP A 34 4.27 -2.68 9.39
C ASP A 34 4.27 -1.20 8.95
N ILE A 35 4.52 -0.32 9.90
CA ILE A 35 4.67 1.12 9.66
C ILE A 35 5.78 1.33 8.59
N PRO A 36 5.55 2.20 7.58
CA PRO A 36 6.60 2.56 6.63
C PRO A 36 7.77 3.27 7.33
N GLU A 37 8.93 3.28 6.67
CA GLU A 37 10.17 3.86 7.21
C GLU A 37 10.09 5.39 7.33
N ASP A 38 9.35 6.02 6.41
CA ASP A 38 9.14 7.46 6.36
C ASP A 38 7.81 7.82 5.69
N THR A 39 7.46 9.11 5.73
CA THR A 39 6.22 9.67 5.18
C THR A 39 6.16 9.57 3.64
N ASP A 40 7.30 9.62 2.95
CA ASP A 40 7.33 9.49 1.48
C ASP A 40 6.98 8.05 1.06
N THR A 41 7.53 7.07 1.76
CA THR A 41 7.22 5.65 1.59
C THR A 41 5.76 5.39 1.93
N TYR A 42 5.24 5.99 3.00
CA TYR A 42 3.81 5.93 3.31
C TYR A 42 2.97 6.43 2.13
N LEU A 43 3.28 7.62 1.62
CA LEU A 43 2.55 8.24 0.50
C LEU A 43 2.58 7.34 -0.75
N HIS A 44 3.74 6.77 -1.09
CA HIS A 44 3.88 5.85 -2.21
C HIS A 44 3.07 4.56 -2.04
N ARG A 45 2.97 4.02 -0.82
CA ARG A 45 2.15 2.83 -0.53
C ARG A 45 0.66 3.12 -0.64
N VAL A 46 0.17 4.19 0.01
CA VAL A 46 -1.28 4.49 0.02
C VAL A 46 -1.81 4.96 -1.34
N ALA A 47 -0.95 5.58 -2.16
CA ALA A 47 -1.29 5.99 -3.53
C ALA A 47 -1.58 4.82 -4.50
N ARG A 48 -1.43 3.56 -4.06
CA ARG A 48 -1.87 2.37 -4.80
C ARG A 48 -3.38 2.20 -4.80
N ALA A 49 -4.08 2.80 -3.83
CA ALA A 49 -5.54 2.85 -3.79
C ALA A 49 -6.08 4.23 -4.18
N GLY A 50 -7.33 4.27 -4.65
CA GLY A 50 -8.04 5.54 -4.90
C GLY A 50 -7.60 6.31 -6.17
N ARG A 51 -7.06 5.61 -7.18
CA ARG A 51 -6.68 6.22 -8.47
C ARG A 51 -7.90 6.42 -9.38
N LEU A 52 -7.78 7.29 -10.38
CA LEU A 52 -8.79 7.53 -11.44
C LEU A 52 -10.19 7.91 -10.91
N GLY A 53 -10.26 8.70 -9.83
CA GLY A 53 -11.52 9.13 -9.23
C GLY A 53 -12.26 8.03 -8.45
N THR A 54 -11.62 6.88 -8.22
CA THR A 54 -12.18 5.83 -7.37
C THR A 54 -11.91 6.11 -5.90
N LYS A 55 -12.77 5.59 -5.01
CA LYS A 55 -12.48 5.59 -3.58
C LYS A 55 -11.46 4.50 -3.25
N GLY A 56 -10.48 4.83 -2.42
CA GLY A 56 -9.51 3.90 -1.87
C GLY A 56 -9.54 3.93 -0.35
N LEU A 57 -9.19 2.81 0.28
CA LEU A 57 -9.00 2.73 1.73
C LEU A 57 -7.54 2.37 2.03
N ALA A 58 -6.90 3.14 2.88
CA ALA A 58 -5.62 2.78 3.47
C ALA A 58 -5.82 2.50 4.97
N ILE A 59 -5.31 1.38 5.45
CA ILE A 59 -5.29 1.02 6.86
C ILE A 59 -3.84 0.80 7.24
N THR A 60 -3.39 1.48 8.29
CA THR A 60 -2.05 1.30 8.84
C THR A 60 -2.17 0.82 10.26
N TYR A 61 -1.47 -0.27 10.57
CA TYR A 61 -1.30 -0.70 11.95
C TYR A 61 -0.20 0.11 12.63
N VAL A 62 -0.51 0.55 13.85
CA VAL A 62 0.36 1.33 14.73
C VAL A 62 0.50 0.49 16.00
N ALA A 63 1.72 0.04 16.28
CA ALA A 63 1.98 -0.82 17.43
C ALA A 63 2.45 -0.04 18.66
N ASN A 64 3.06 1.13 18.47
CA ASN A 64 3.62 1.96 19.53
C ASN A 64 3.55 3.46 19.18
N GLU A 65 3.91 4.33 20.12
CA GLU A 65 3.88 5.79 19.92
C GLU A 65 4.88 6.27 18.86
N SER A 66 6.03 5.61 18.70
CA SER A 66 6.99 5.98 17.64
C SER A 66 6.45 5.72 16.23
N ASP A 67 5.62 4.69 16.04
CA ASP A 67 4.98 4.42 14.76
C ASP A 67 4.00 5.56 14.39
N ALA A 68 3.30 6.11 15.39
CA ALA A 68 2.36 7.21 15.19
C ALA A 68 3.06 8.52 14.77
N ALA A 69 4.35 8.68 15.08
CA ALA A 69 5.12 9.86 14.73
C ALA A 69 5.52 9.92 13.23
N ILE A 70 5.37 8.81 12.50
CA ILE A 70 5.73 8.71 11.06
C ILE A 70 4.56 9.15 10.15
N LEU A 71 3.32 9.11 10.66
CA LEU A 71 2.08 9.49 9.97
C LEU A 71 1.80 10.98 10.08
#